data_AF-A0A918XCW2-F1
#
_entry.id   AF-A0A918XCW2-F1
#
_cell.length_a   1.000
_cell.length_b   1.000
_cell.length_c   1.000
_cell.angle_alpha   90.00
_cell.angle_beta   90.00
_cell.angle_gamma   90.00
#
_symmetry.space_group_name_H-M   'P 1'
#
loop_
_entity.id
_entity.type
_entity.pdbx_description
1 polymer ?
#
loop_
_entity_poly.entity_id
_entity_poly.type
_entity_poly.pdbx_seq_one_letter_code
_entity_poly.pdbx_strand_id
1 'polypeptide(L)'
;MLRFATLTALMIAATSTLAQDVRYVSDQQFVPLRSGAGSQYRIVHRGIPSGTRLTVTQQSEDGDWAEITTDRGTSGWIRSQYLMTDTPAQVALDSAQQRVQTLADENATLQSQLDALNSEKVDLLNQSTSTESDLRSVSEELTQLKQISGKAVQLDADNRRLVETSETLRASVDMLESENQRLEDKLRNNAFMDGALAVLLGVIIALVVPRLWPKRKRNDGWA
;
A
#
# COMPACT_ATOMS: atom_id res chain seq x y z
N MET A 1 4.37 -86.33 8.78
CA MET A 1 5.27 -86.08 9.93
C MET A 1 6.57 -85.36 9.54
N LEU A 2 7.13 -85.56 8.33
CA LEU A 2 8.36 -84.86 7.90
C LEU A 2 8.23 -83.33 7.71
N ARG A 3 7.03 -82.79 7.42
CA ARG A 3 6.83 -81.35 7.16
C ARG A 3 6.84 -80.46 8.42
N PHE A 4 6.53 -81.05 9.59
CA PHE A 4 6.61 -80.32 10.86
C PHE A 4 8.04 -80.26 11.41
N ALA A 5 8.89 -81.25 11.10
CA ALA A 5 10.28 -81.28 11.51
C ALA A 5 11.16 -80.26 10.76
N THR A 6 10.81 -79.93 9.51
CA THR A 6 11.53 -78.91 8.72
C THR A 6 11.19 -77.49 9.16
N LEU A 7 10.00 -77.26 9.73
CA LEU A 7 9.59 -75.92 10.19
C LEU A 7 10.24 -75.55 11.53
N THR A 8 10.44 -76.53 12.43
CA THR A 8 11.16 -76.34 13.70
C THR A 8 12.67 -76.23 13.52
N ALA A 9 13.26 -76.91 12.52
CA ALA A 9 14.67 -76.76 12.19
C ALA A 9 15.02 -75.37 11.64
N LEU A 10 14.09 -74.71 10.93
CA LEU A 10 14.29 -73.37 10.39
C LEU A 10 14.16 -72.26 11.45
N MET A 11 13.46 -72.53 12.57
CA MET A 11 13.25 -71.58 13.66
C MET A 11 14.45 -71.49 14.63
N ILE A 12 15.29 -72.51 14.68
CA ILE A 12 16.50 -72.55 15.54
C ILE A 12 17.71 -71.89 14.85
N ALA A 13 17.67 -71.70 13.53
CA ALA A 13 18.74 -71.03 12.78
C ALA A 13 18.66 -69.48 12.80
N ALA A 14 17.65 -68.89 13.44
CA ALA A 14 17.33 -67.46 13.29
C ALA A 14 17.80 -66.54 14.44
N THR A 15 18.51 -67.03 15.46
CA THR A 15 18.90 -66.16 16.61
C THR A 15 20.34 -66.39 17.07
N SER A 16 21.29 -65.98 16.23
CA SER A 16 22.59 -65.50 16.74
C SER A 16 23.13 -64.42 15.82
N THR A 17 22.40 -63.31 15.73
CA THR A 17 23.06 -62.04 15.48
C THR A 17 24.02 -61.81 16.64
N LEU A 18 25.28 -62.18 16.47
CA LEU A 18 26.38 -61.67 17.28
C LEU A 18 26.35 -60.15 17.10
N ALA A 19 25.65 -59.46 18.00
CA ALA A 19 25.69 -58.01 18.08
C ALA A 19 27.17 -57.66 18.30
N GLN A 20 27.80 -57.09 17.27
CA GLN A 20 29.16 -56.58 17.36
C GLN A 20 29.13 -55.51 18.44
N ASP A 21 29.72 -55.80 19.60
CA ASP A 21 29.86 -54.86 20.71
C ASP A 21 30.95 -53.84 20.31
N VAL A 22 30.53 -52.84 19.53
CA VAL A 22 31.40 -51.76 19.07
C VAL A 22 31.74 -50.90 20.28
N ARG A 23 32.97 -51.08 20.78
CA ARG A 23 33.53 -50.27 21.85
C ARG A 23 34.52 -49.27 21.29
N TYR A 24 34.49 -48.06 21.82
CA TYR A 24 35.44 -47.00 21.47
C TYR A 24 36.53 -46.92 22.54
N VAL A 25 37.76 -46.62 22.12
CA VAL A 25 38.83 -46.26 23.06
C VAL A 25 38.55 -44.86 23.59
N SER A 26 38.68 -44.66 24.90
CA SER A 26 38.47 -43.35 25.51
C SER A 26 39.54 -42.35 25.06
N ASP A 27 39.10 -41.15 24.70
CA ASP A 27 39.97 -40.02 24.35
C ASP A 27 40.68 -39.41 25.59
N GLN A 28 40.21 -39.76 26.79
CA GLN A 28 40.84 -39.35 28.05
C GLN A 28 41.99 -40.29 28.41
N GLN A 29 43.22 -39.80 28.20
CA GLN A 29 44.43 -40.45 28.66
C GLN A 29 44.91 -39.77 29.95
N PHE A 30 45.42 -40.57 30.89
CA PHE A 30 46.03 -40.08 32.13
C PHE A 30 47.54 -40.21 32.04
N VAL A 31 48.23 -39.07 32.13
CA VAL A 31 49.69 -39.03 32.08
C VAL A 31 50.27 -38.84 33.48
N PRO A 32 51.18 -39.72 33.96
CA PRO A 32 51.78 -39.59 35.28
C PRO A 32 52.86 -38.49 35.30
N LEU A 33 52.88 -37.73 36.40
CA LEU A 33 53.91 -36.74 36.71
C LEU A 33 54.98 -37.37 37.61
N ARG A 34 56.25 -37.15 37.31
CA ARG A 34 57.39 -37.73 38.03
C ARG A 34 58.22 -36.68 38.75
N SER A 35 59.02 -37.11 39.72
CA SER A 35 59.88 -36.21 40.50
C SER A 35 61.16 -35.79 39.77
N GLY A 36 61.47 -36.36 38.60
CA GLY A 36 62.69 -36.08 37.83
C GLY A 36 62.56 -36.52 36.38
N ALA A 37 63.48 -36.06 35.53
CA ALA A 37 63.55 -36.35 34.09
C ALA A 37 63.99 -37.80 33.85
N GLY A 38 63.04 -38.74 33.86
CA GLY A 38 63.31 -40.16 33.61
C GLY A 38 62.22 -41.11 34.13
N SER A 39 62.16 -42.31 33.56
CA SER A 39 61.18 -43.34 33.95
C SER A 39 61.47 -43.99 35.31
N GLN A 40 62.72 -43.90 35.78
CA GLN A 40 63.19 -44.40 37.07
C GLN A 40 62.72 -43.54 38.26
N TYR A 41 62.33 -42.29 38.02
CA TYR A 41 61.91 -41.38 39.09
C TYR A 41 60.50 -41.68 39.58
N ARG A 42 60.28 -41.44 40.88
CA ARG A 42 59.01 -41.69 41.57
C ARG A 42 57.89 -40.86 40.95
N ILE A 43 56.72 -41.50 40.79
CA ILE A 43 55.49 -40.83 40.36
C ILE A 43 55.00 -39.95 41.51
N VAL A 44 54.93 -38.65 41.28
CA VAL A 44 54.44 -37.62 42.22
C VAL A 44 52.94 -37.43 42.05
N HIS A 45 52.43 -37.56 40.81
CA HIS A 45 51.00 -37.49 40.51
C HIS A 45 50.61 -38.58 39.51
N ARG A 46 49.55 -39.33 39.79
CA ARG A 46 49.23 -40.57 39.05
C ARG A 46 48.40 -40.40 37.78
N GLY A 47 47.84 -39.22 37.54
CA GLY A 47 47.04 -39.02 36.32
C GLY A 47 46.64 -37.57 36.10
N ILE A 48 47.43 -36.86 35.30
CA ILE A 48 47.00 -35.61 34.69
C ILE A 48 46.13 -35.98 33.48
N PRO A 49 44.86 -35.57 33.43
CA PRO A 49 44.00 -35.88 32.30
C PRO A 49 44.43 -35.11 31.03
N SER A 50 44.25 -35.73 29.86
CA SER A 50 44.40 -35.06 28.56
C SER A 50 43.62 -33.74 28.51
N GLY A 51 44.20 -32.72 27.86
CA GLY A 51 43.60 -31.39 27.75
C GLY A 51 43.76 -30.48 28.98
N THR A 52 44.40 -30.97 30.06
CA THR A 52 44.76 -30.10 31.19
C THR A 52 45.75 -29.02 30.73
N ARG A 53 45.46 -27.77 31.07
CA ARG A 53 46.39 -26.66 30.84
C ARG A 53 47.60 -26.79 31.75
N LEU A 54 48.79 -26.77 31.17
CA LEU A 54 50.07 -26.90 31.87
C LEU A 54 50.99 -25.76 31.46
N THR A 55 51.80 -25.28 32.40
CA THR A 55 52.88 -24.34 32.11
C THR A 55 54.21 -25.08 32.11
N VAL A 56 54.96 -25.01 31.02
CA VAL A 56 56.29 -25.63 30.93
C VAL A 56 57.33 -24.67 31.50
N THR A 57 58.11 -25.13 32.47
CA THR A 57 59.12 -24.31 33.17
C THR A 57 60.54 -24.65 32.70
N GLN A 58 60.84 -25.93 32.47
CA GLN A 58 62.16 -26.39 32.04
C GLN A 58 62.05 -27.60 31.11
N GLN A 59 63.07 -27.82 30.26
CA GLN A 59 63.23 -29.05 29.48
C GLN A 59 64.53 -29.76 29.88
N SER A 60 64.54 -31.09 29.76
CA SER A 60 65.72 -31.93 29.95
C SER A 60 66.70 -31.71 28.81
N GLU A 61 67.99 -31.98 29.05
CA GLU A 61 69.06 -31.81 28.04
C GLU A 61 68.79 -32.59 26.75
N ASP A 62 68.22 -33.80 26.87
CA ASP A 62 67.84 -34.66 25.74
C ASP A 62 66.49 -34.26 25.08
N GLY A 63 65.75 -33.29 25.65
CA GLY A 63 64.44 -32.86 25.15
C GLY A 63 63.26 -33.82 25.41
N ASP A 64 63.53 -35.05 25.85
CA ASP A 64 62.52 -36.09 26.08
C ASP A 64 61.55 -35.80 27.23
N TRP A 65 61.97 -34.96 28.18
CA TRP A 65 61.21 -34.61 29.38
C TRP A 65 61.11 -33.10 29.55
N ALA A 66 59.99 -32.66 30.09
CA ALA A 66 59.73 -31.29 30.46
C ALA A 66 59.22 -31.21 31.89
N GLU A 67 59.72 -30.24 32.65
CA GLU A 67 59.17 -29.86 33.94
C GLU A 67 57.97 -28.95 33.71
N ILE A 68 56.83 -29.34 34.27
CA ILE A 68 55.59 -28.59 34.19
C ILE A 68 55.11 -28.18 35.56
N THR A 69 54.33 -27.11 35.59
CA THR A 69 53.55 -26.69 36.75
C THR A 69 52.08 -26.65 36.36
N THR A 70 51.25 -27.34 37.13
CA THR A 70 49.78 -27.33 36.97
C THR A 70 49.22 -26.08 37.65
N ASP A 71 48.04 -25.59 37.23
CA ASP A 71 47.35 -24.46 37.86
C ASP A 71 47.09 -24.65 39.37
N ARG A 72 47.04 -25.91 39.84
CA ARG A 72 46.93 -26.25 41.27
C ARG A 72 48.26 -26.17 42.04
N GLY A 73 49.33 -25.66 41.42
CA GLY A 73 50.66 -25.51 42.02
C GLY A 73 51.48 -26.80 42.16
N THR A 74 51.05 -27.91 41.54
CA THR A 74 51.83 -29.15 41.54
C THR A 74 52.84 -29.15 40.40
N SER A 75 54.12 -29.33 40.72
CA SER A 75 55.21 -29.37 39.76
C SER A 75 55.84 -30.76 39.64
N GLY A 76 56.40 -31.04 38.47
CA GLY A 76 57.15 -32.26 38.21
C GLY A 76 57.39 -32.50 36.73
N TRP A 77 57.96 -33.65 36.41
CA TRP A 77 58.44 -33.99 35.08
C TRP A 77 57.47 -34.89 34.32
N ILE A 78 57.16 -34.51 33.08
CA ILE A 78 56.31 -35.22 32.13
C ILE A 78 57.08 -35.44 30.82
N ARG A 79 56.73 -36.46 30.04
CA ARG A 79 57.35 -36.65 28.72
C ARG A 79 56.84 -35.62 27.73
N SER A 80 57.75 -35.05 26.95
CA SER A 80 57.44 -34.00 25.97
C SER A 80 56.47 -34.47 24.88
N GLN A 81 56.45 -35.77 24.54
CA GLN A 81 55.52 -36.36 23.57
C GLN A 81 54.03 -36.21 23.92
N TYR A 82 53.70 -35.95 25.18
CA TYR A 82 52.32 -35.73 25.64
C TYR A 82 51.94 -34.26 25.73
N LEU A 83 52.90 -33.36 25.48
CA LEU A 83 52.67 -31.93 25.45
C LEU A 83 52.36 -31.52 24.01
N MET A 84 51.29 -30.75 23.84
CA MET A 84 50.92 -30.16 22.56
C MET A 84 50.91 -28.64 22.72
N THR A 85 51.39 -27.94 21.70
CA THR A 85 51.39 -26.48 21.66
C THR A 85 50.02 -25.93 21.25
N ASP A 86 49.29 -26.68 20.43
CA ASP A 86 47.98 -26.29 19.90
C ASP A 86 46.84 -26.58 20.89
N THR A 87 45.73 -25.85 20.75
CA THR A 87 44.53 -26.05 21.57
C THR A 87 44.01 -27.49 21.44
N PRO A 88 43.67 -28.17 22.56
CA PRO A 88 43.12 -29.52 22.52
C PRO A 88 41.88 -29.63 21.62
N ALA A 89 41.77 -30.74 20.90
CA ALA A 89 40.69 -30.97 19.92
C ALA A 89 39.28 -30.84 20.54
N GLN A 90 39.10 -31.29 21.79
CA GLN A 90 37.82 -31.15 22.51
C GLN A 90 37.43 -29.68 22.72
N VAL A 91 38.37 -28.84 23.16
CA VAL A 91 38.12 -27.40 23.38
C VAL A 91 37.83 -26.71 22.05
N ALA A 92 38.56 -27.07 20.99
CA ALA A 92 38.29 -26.57 19.65
C ALA A 92 36.90 -26.98 19.15
N LEU A 93 36.49 -28.24 19.36
CA LEU A 93 35.18 -28.75 18.99
C LEU A 93 34.05 -28.05 19.73
N ASP A 94 34.17 -27.87 21.05
CA ASP A 94 33.17 -27.16 21.86
C ASP A 94 33.00 -25.72 21.37
N SER A 95 34.11 -25.02 21.11
CA SER A 95 34.07 -23.65 20.57
C SER A 95 33.46 -23.60 19.16
N ALA A 96 33.72 -24.60 18.31
CA ALA A 96 33.14 -24.70 16.98
C ALA A 96 31.64 -24.98 17.04
N GLN A 97 31.19 -25.87 17.94
CA GLN A 97 29.76 -26.15 18.16
C GLN A 97 29.02 -24.92 18.67
N GLN A 98 29.59 -24.20 19.63
CA GLN A 98 29.03 -22.92 20.11
C GLN A 98 28.93 -21.90 18.99
N ARG A 99 29.94 -21.82 18.11
CA ARG A 99 29.93 -20.90 16.97
C ARG A 99 28.89 -21.29 15.94
N VAL A 100 28.70 -22.59 15.66
CA VAL A 100 27.64 -23.07 14.78
C VAL A 100 26.27 -22.72 15.35
N GLN A 101 26.05 -22.90 16.65
CA GLN A 101 24.80 -22.53 17.30
C GLN A 101 24.54 -21.02 17.19
N THR A 102 25.55 -20.19 17.51
CA THR A 102 25.46 -18.74 17.42
C THR A 102 25.14 -18.30 15.98
N LEU A 103 25.83 -18.85 15.00
CA LEU A 103 25.58 -18.55 13.58
C LEU A 103 24.20 -19.04 13.12
N ALA A 104 23.69 -20.14 13.66
CA ALA A 104 22.34 -20.60 13.36
C ALA A 104 21.29 -19.63 13.92
N ASP A 105 21.47 -19.16 15.15
CA ASP A 105 20.58 -18.19 15.81
C ASP A 105 20.62 -16.83 15.09
N GLU A 106 21.80 -16.37 14.68
CA GLU A 106 21.98 -15.15 13.88
C GLU A 106 21.30 -15.28 12.51
N ASN A 107 21.46 -16.41 11.81
CA ASN A 107 20.80 -16.63 10.53
C ASN A 107 19.27 -16.65 10.68
N ALA A 108 18.74 -17.29 11.71
CA ALA A 108 17.31 -17.28 11.99
C ALA A 108 16.79 -15.86 12.26
N THR A 109 17.56 -15.06 13.01
CA THR A 109 17.25 -13.65 13.27
C THR A 109 17.29 -12.81 11.99
N LEU A 110 18.32 -12.97 11.16
CA LEU A 110 18.47 -12.27 9.89
C LEU A 110 17.34 -12.64 8.91
N GLN A 111 16.93 -13.90 8.86
CA GLN A 111 15.78 -14.34 8.06
C GLN A 111 14.49 -13.65 8.53
N SER A 112 14.23 -13.64 9.85
CA SER A 112 13.07 -12.94 10.40
C SER A 112 13.09 -11.43 10.12
N GLN A 113 14.26 -10.79 10.15
CA GLN A 113 14.40 -9.38 9.80
C GLN A 113 14.14 -9.13 8.31
N LEU A 114 14.61 -10.01 7.43
CA LEU A 114 14.34 -9.92 5.99
C LEU A 114 12.86 -10.07 5.68
N ASP A 115 12.18 -11.00 6.34
CA ASP A 115 10.74 -11.20 6.17
C ASP A 115 9.95 -9.98 6.67
N ALA A 116 10.32 -9.42 7.82
CA ALA A 116 9.72 -8.20 8.35
C ALA A 116 9.94 -6.99 7.42
N LEU A 117 11.18 -6.78 6.94
CA LEU A 117 11.52 -5.71 5.99
C LEU A 117 10.78 -5.85 4.66
N ASN A 118 10.61 -7.08 4.17
CA ASN A 118 9.86 -7.32 2.95
C ASN A 118 8.36 -7.02 3.13
N SER A 119 7.78 -7.36 4.29
CA SER A 119 6.40 -6.99 4.63
C SER A 119 6.24 -5.48 4.71
N GLU A 120 7.12 -4.79 5.44
CA GLU A 120 7.10 -3.32 5.57
C GLU A 120 7.23 -2.64 4.20
N LYS A 121 8.10 -3.14 3.33
CA LYS A 121 8.24 -2.63 1.96
C LYS A 121 6.94 -2.77 1.16
N VAL A 122 6.24 -3.90 1.27
CA VAL A 122 4.95 -4.09 0.59
C VAL A 122 3.91 -3.12 1.14
N ASP A 123 3.84 -2.93 2.46
CA ASP A 123 2.91 -2.00 3.09
C ASP A 123 3.19 -0.54 2.67
N LEU A 124 4.46 -0.13 2.65
CA LEU A 124 4.88 1.19 2.18
C LEU A 124 4.54 1.41 0.70
N LEU A 125 4.71 0.40 -0.15
CA LEU A 125 4.33 0.49 -1.56
C LEU A 125 2.82 0.66 -1.73
N ASN A 126 2.02 -0.07 -0.94
CA ASN A 126 0.57 0.07 -0.95
C ASN A 126 0.13 1.46 -0.47
N GLN A 127 0.73 1.97 0.61
CA GLN A 127 0.46 3.34 1.11
C GLN A 127 0.87 4.42 0.10
N SER A 128 2.01 4.25 -0.57
CA SER A 128 2.45 5.19 -1.61
C SER A 128 1.47 5.20 -2.78
N THR A 129 0.99 4.02 -3.19
CA THR A 129 0.01 3.89 -4.28
C THR A 129 -1.34 4.49 -3.91
N SER A 130 -1.83 4.25 -2.68
CA SER A 130 -3.07 4.85 -2.20
C SER A 130 -2.96 6.37 -2.11
N THR A 131 -1.86 6.88 -1.54
CA THR A 131 -1.62 8.32 -1.43
C THR A 131 -1.55 9.00 -2.80
N GLU A 132 -0.94 8.34 -3.79
CA GLU A 132 -0.90 8.86 -5.16
C GLU A 132 -2.29 8.89 -5.81
N SER A 133 -3.12 7.87 -5.56
CA SER A 133 -4.51 7.84 -6.00
C SER A 133 -5.34 8.96 -5.36
N ASP A 134 -5.20 9.14 -4.05
CA ASP A 134 -5.90 10.18 -3.30
C ASP A 134 -5.49 11.57 -3.79
N LEU A 135 -4.20 11.79 -4.04
CA LEU A 135 -3.69 13.05 -4.58
C LEU A 135 -4.29 13.36 -5.96
N ARG A 136 -4.41 12.34 -6.83
CA ARG A 136 -5.07 12.50 -8.14
C ARG A 136 -6.55 12.86 -7.99
N SER A 137 -7.27 12.15 -7.12
CA SER A 137 -8.70 12.44 -6.86
C SER A 137 -8.89 13.86 -6.33
N VAL A 138 -8.11 14.27 -5.33
CA VAL A 138 -8.18 15.61 -4.75
C VAL A 138 -7.83 16.69 -5.78
N SER A 139 -6.85 16.43 -6.66
CA SER A 139 -6.51 17.35 -7.74
C SER A 139 -7.63 17.50 -8.78
N GLU A 140 -8.29 16.39 -9.13
CA GLU A 140 -9.44 16.38 -10.04
C GLU A 140 -10.65 17.11 -9.43
N GLU A 141 -10.99 16.83 -8.17
CA GLU A 141 -12.04 17.52 -7.43
C GLU A 141 -11.79 19.03 -7.34
N LEU A 142 -10.56 19.44 -7.07
CA LEU A 142 -10.19 20.85 -7.02
C LEU A 142 -10.37 21.53 -8.37
N THR A 143 -10.02 20.84 -9.46
CA THR A 143 -10.23 21.33 -10.83
C THR A 143 -11.72 21.44 -11.16
N GLN A 144 -12.51 20.43 -10.79
CA GLN A 144 -13.96 20.44 -10.98
C GLN A 144 -14.62 21.55 -10.16
N LEU A 145 -14.21 21.75 -8.91
CA LEU A 145 -14.73 22.80 -8.04
C LEU A 145 -14.43 24.19 -8.61
N LYS A 146 -13.22 24.41 -9.12
CA LYS A 146 -12.85 25.66 -9.82
C LYS A 146 -13.74 25.89 -11.05
N GLN A 147 -14.01 24.84 -11.83
CA GLN A 147 -14.88 24.95 -13.01
C GLN A 147 -16.34 25.23 -12.63
N ILE A 148 -16.89 24.54 -11.63
CA ILE A 148 -18.26 24.76 -11.13
C ILE A 148 -18.38 26.19 -10.58
N SER A 149 -17.39 26.64 -9.83
CA SER A 149 -17.36 28.02 -9.30
C SER A 149 -17.35 29.05 -10.43
N GLY A 150 -16.59 28.81 -11.50
CA GLY A 150 -16.62 29.64 -12.71
C GLY A 150 -17.98 29.64 -13.40
N LYS A 151 -18.61 28.47 -13.55
CA LYS A 151 -19.97 28.34 -14.13
C LYS A 151 -21.03 29.03 -13.28
N ALA A 152 -20.92 29.02 -11.95
CA ALA A 152 -21.87 29.69 -11.06
C ALA A 152 -21.86 31.21 -11.24
N VAL A 153 -20.68 31.81 -11.42
CA VAL A 153 -20.55 33.24 -11.75
C VAL A 153 -21.18 33.55 -13.11
N GLN A 154 -20.94 32.69 -14.10
CA GLN A 154 -21.50 32.86 -15.44
C GLN A 154 -23.03 32.72 -15.44
N LEU A 155 -23.57 31.77 -14.65
CA LEU A 155 -25.00 31.58 -14.48
C LEU A 155 -25.68 32.79 -13.84
N ASP A 156 -25.05 33.45 -12.85
CA ASP A 156 -25.57 34.70 -12.27
C ASP A 156 -25.65 35.82 -13.31
N ALA A 157 -24.60 35.96 -14.13
CA ALA A 157 -24.58 36.95 -15.22
C ALA A 157 -25.68 36.68 -16.26
N ASP A 158 -25.87 35.42 -16.65
CA ASP A 158 -26.91 35.02 -17.60
C ASP A 158 -28.32 35.21 -17.01
N ASN A 159 -28.52 34.90 -15.72
CA ASN A 159 -29.80 35.15 -15.05
C ASN A 159 -30.15 36.63 -15.02
N ARG A 160 -29.20 37.51 -14.68
CA ARG A 160 -29.40 38.97 -14.71
C ARG A 160 -29.78 39.44 -16.10
N ARG A 161 -29.07 38.95 -17.13
CA ARG A 161 -29.36 39.26 -18.53
C ARG A 161 -30.73 38.75 -18.95
N LEU A 162 -31.12 37.54 -18.55
CA LEU A 162 -32.44 36.98 -18.84
C LEU A 162 -33.55 37.82 -18.21
N VAL A 163 -33.39 38.24 -16.96
CA VAL A 163 -34.32 39.15 -16.29
C VAL A 163 -34.42 40.47 -17.04
N GLU A 164 -33.29 41.07 -17.43
CA GLU A 164 -33.25 42.30 -18.22
C GLU A 164 -33.96 42.12 -19.59
N THR A 165 -33.71 41.02 -20.30
CA THR A 165 -34.39 40.72 -21.56
C THR A 165 -35.89 40.48 -21.38
N SER A 166 -36.29 39.87 -20.27
CA SER A 166 -37.70 39.66 -19.95
C SER A 166 -38.42 40.98 -19.70
N GLU A 167 -37.80 41.90 -18.93
CA GLU A 167 -38.36 43.22 -18.66
C GLU A 167 -38.44 44.08 -19.93
N THR A 168 -37.39 44.09 -20.76
CA THR A 168 -37.39 44.85 -22.02
C THR A 168 -38.40 44.30 -23.04
N LEU A 169 -38.54 42.98 -23.14
CA LEU A 169 -39.53 42.36 -24.02
C LEU A 169 -40.95 42.65 -23.53
N ARG A 170 -41.18 42.61 -22.22
CA ARG A 170 -42.46 42.99 -21.60
C ARG A 170 -42.81 44.45 -21.88
N ALA A 171 -41.87 45.37 -21.70
CA ALA A 171 -42.07 46.78 -22.04
C ALA A 171 -42.36 46.98 -23.54
N SER A 172 -41.74 46.17 -24.42
CA SER A 172 -42.01 46.20 -25.86
C SER A 172 -43.41 45.70 -26.20
N VAL A 173 -43.90 44.65 -25.51
CA VAL A 173 -45.27 44.15 -25.65
C VAL A 173 -46.26 45.21 -25.19
N ASP A 174 -46.07 45.79 -24.01
CA ASP A 174 -46.95 46.84 -23.46
C ASP A 174 -47.00 48.06 -24.40
N MET A 175 -45.86 48.45 -24.98
CA MET A 175 -45.77 49.53 -25.97
C MET A 175 -46.53 49.19 -27.25
N LEU A 176 -46.30 48.01 -27.83
CA LEU A 176 -46.98 47.57 -29.06
C LEU A 176 -48.50 47.42 -28.86
N GLU A 177 -48.93 46.96 -27.69
CA GLU A 177 -50.35 46.87 -27.35
C GLU A 177 -50.97 48.27 -27.22
N SER A 178 -50.28 49.19 -26.55
CA SER A 178 -50.69 50.59 -26.45
C SER A 178 -50.76 51.27 -27.83
N GLU A 179 -49.78 51.01 -28.70
CA GLU A 179 -49.79 51.52 -30.07
C GLU A 179 -50.93 50.95 -30.89
N ASN A 180 -51.21 49.65 -30.78
CA ASN A 180 -52.37 49.00 -31.41
C ASN A 180 -53.69 49.61 -30.93
N GLN A 181 -53.89 49.74 -29.62
CA GLN A 181 -55.09 50.36 -29.05
C GLN A 181 -55.24 51.81 -29.54
N ARG A 182 -54.15 52.58 -29.59
CA ARG A 182 -54.15 53.95 -30.12
C ARG A 182 -54.49 54.00 -31.61
N LEU A 183 -53.97 53.06 -32.40
CA LEU A 183 -54.28 52.92 -33.82
C LEU A 183 -55.76 52.57 -34.03
N GLU A 184 -56.28 51.63 -33.24
CA GLU A 184 -57.69 51.24 -33.28
C GLU A 184 -58.62 52.40 -32.88
N ASP A 185 -58.30 53.13 -31.81
CA ASP A 185 -59.05 54.33 -31.40
C ASP A 185 -59.03 55.42 -32.49
N LYS A 186 -57.90 55.63 -33.16
CA LYS A 186 -57.80 56.56 -34.31
C LYS A 186 -58.65 56.10 -35.49
N LEU A 187 -58.63 54.82 -35.83
CA LEU A 187 -59.46 54.25 -36.89
C LEU A 187 -60.94 54.36 -36.55
N ARG A 188 -61.34 54.05 -35.30
CA ARG A 188 -62.72 54.17 -34.83
C ARG A 188 -63.19 55.62 -34.86
N ASN A 189 -62.36 56.56 -34.43
CA ASN A 189 -62.70 57.98 -34.46
C ASN A 189 -62.84 58.52 -35.90
N ASN A 190 -61.94 58.14 -36.80
CA ASN A 190 -62.04 58.51 -38.22
C ASN A 190 -63.29 57.89 -38.88
N ALA A 191 -63.56 56.61 -38.64
CA ALA A 191 -64.76 55.94 -39.15
C ALA A 191 -66.05 56.59 -38.61
N PHE A 192 -66.07 57.04 -37.36
CA PHE A 192 -67.18 57.80 -36.79
C PHE A 192 -67.35 59.16 -37.47
N MET A 193 -66.26 59.90 -37.70
CA MET A 193 -66.30 61.18 -38.41
C MET A 193 -66.78 61.02 -39.86
N ASP A 194 -66.29 60.01 -40.57
CA ASP A 194 -66.74 59.67 -41.93
C ASP A 194 -68.22 59.28 -41.95
N GLY A 195 -68.67 58.50 -40.96
CA GLY A 195 -70.08 58.15 -40.78
C GLY A 195 -70.97 59.37 -40.47
N ALA A 196 -70.54 60.27 -39.59
CA ALA A 196 -71.27 61.48 -39.23
C ALA A 196 -71.38 62.45 -40.43
N LEU A 197 -70.30 62.61 -41.21
CA LEU A 197 -70.31 63.38 -42.46
C LEU A 197 -71.26 62.77 -43.49
N ALA A 198 -71.25 61.43 -43.66
CA ALA A 198 -72.15 60.74 -44.56
C ALA A 198 -73.63 60.94 -44.18
N VAL A 199 -73.97 60.88 -42.88
CA VAL A 199 -75.33 61.14 -42.39
C VAL A 199 -75.74 62.60 -42.64
N LEU A 200 -74.88 63.58 -42.32
CA LEU A 200 -75.16 65.00 -42.58
C LEU A 200 -75.41 65.27 -44.06
N LEU A 201 -74.58 64.73 -44.94
CA LEU A 201 -74.78 64.82 -46.39
C LEU A 201 -76.12 64.20 -46.82
N GLY A 202 -76.46 63.02 -46.28
CA GLY A 202 -77.75 62.37 -46.53
C GLY A 202 -78.94 63.24 -46.12
N VAL A 203 -78.88 63.90 -44.96
CA VAL A 203 -79.92 64.81 -44.47
C VAL A 203 -80.04 66.06 -45.34
N ILE A 204 -78.92 66.67 -45.72
CA ILE A 204 -78.90 67.85 -46.61
C ILE A 204 -79.54 67.49 -47.95
N ILE A 205 -79.16 66.36 -48.55
CA ILE A 205 -79.75 65.86 -49.80
C ILE A 205 -81.27 65.66 -49.61
N ALA A 206 -81.69 65.00 -48.53
CA ALA A 206 -83.10 64.74 -48.25
C ALA A 206 -83.95 66.02 -48.06
N LEU A 207 -83.38 67.11 -47.52
CA LEU A 207 -84.08 68.38 -47.31
C LEU A 207 -84.04 69.33 -48.51
N VAL A 208 -82.92 69.37 -49.23
CA VAL A 208 -82.70 70.33 -50.34
C VAL A 208 -83.29 69.82 -51.65
N VAL A 209 -83.18 68.52 -51.95
CA VAL A 209 -83.68 67.94 -53.20
C VAL A 209 -85.19 68.13 -53.39
N PRO A 210 -86.07 67.93 -52.38
CA PRO A 210 -87.51 68.15 -52.55
C PRO A 210 -87.86 69.63 -52.77
N ARG A 211 -87.02 70.56 -52.31
CA ARG A 211 -87.27 72.00 -52.35
C ARG A 211 -86.85 72.65 -53.68
N LEU A 212 -85.95 72.01 -54.42
CA LEU A 212 -85.48 72.48 -55.72
C LEU A 212 -86.16 71.80 -56.92
N TRP A 213 -87.12 70.91 -56.69
CA TRP A 213 -87.94 70.38 -57.79
C TRP A 213 -88.89 71.47 -58.33
N PRO A 214 -88.77 71.87 -59.61
CA PRO A 214 -89.65 72.86 -60.20
C PRO A 214 -91.08 72.33 -60.29
N LYS A 215 -92.02 73.00 -59.59
CA LYS A 215 -93.46 72.82 -59.80
C LYS A 215 -93.80 73.29 -61.23
N ARG A 216 -94.04 72.35 -62.15
CA ARG A 216 -94.69 72.66 -63.42
C ARG A 216 -96.08 73.23 -63.14
N LYS A 217 -96.25 74.54 -63.34
CA LYS A 217 -97.58 75.16 -63.45
C LYS A 217 -98.22 74.69 -64.76
N ARG A 218 -99.44 74.19 -64.66
CA ARG A 218 -100.34 73.89 -65.76
C ARG A 218 -101.51 74.87 -65.69
N ASN A 219 -102.11 75.08 -66.87
CA ASN A 219 -103.27 75.90 -67.24
C ASN A 219 -102.93 77.29 -67.76
N ASP A 220 -103.65 77.90 -68.70
CA ASP A 220 -104.59 77.54 -69.79
C ASP A 220 -105.13 78.93 -70.18
N GLY A 221 -105.22 79.26 -71.46
CA GLY A 221 -105.84 80.53 -71.87
C GLY A 221 -105.62 80.92 -73.33
N TRP A 222 -106.64 80.67 -74.15
CA TRP A 222 -106.89 81.29 -75.45
C TRP A 222 -107.51 82.68 -75.26
N ALA A 223 -106.99 83.70 -75.96
CA ALA A 223 -107.65 84.81 -76.64
C ALA A 223 -106.59 85.72 -77.28
#